data_AF-A0A835FC36-F1
#
_entry.id   AF-A0A835FC36-F1
#
_cell.length_a   1.000
_cell.length_b   1.000
_cell.length_c   1.000
_cell.angle_alpha   90.00
_cell.angle_beta   90.00
_cell.angle_gamma   90.00
#
_symmetry.space_group_name_H-M   'P 1'
#
loop_
_entity.id
_entity.type
_entity.pdbx_description
1 polymer ?
#
loop_
_entity_poly.entity_id
_entity_poly.type
_entity_poly.pdbx_seq_one_letter_code
_entity_poly.pdbx_strand_id
1 'polypeptide(L)'
;MSLSMALKGLFLGLGAKLQTGIPKREEYHLSAKDGNPYARTMLLNGVPLELTEDGDIPPLYPVEVSVNSPIYVAPLTIAFVVFPDFEAEVCSR
;
A
#
# COMPACT_ATOMS: atom_id res chain seq x y z
N MET A 1 18.38 51.45 -21.25
CA MET A 1 17.38 51.29 -20.17
C MET A 1 17.43 49.85 -19.74
N SER A 2 17.96 49.62 -18.54
CA SER A 2 18.08 48.32 -17.89
C SER A 2 16.70 47.81 -17.45
N LEU A 3 16.45 46.52 -17.60
CA LEU A 3 15.98 45.72 -16.46
C LEU A 3 16.30 44.24 -16.68
N SER A 4 17.48 43.81 -16.23
CA SER A 4 17.68 42.42 -15.84
C SER A 4 17.03 42.21 -14.48
N MET A 5 16.15 41.22 -14.34
CA MET A 5 15.78 40.74 -13.02
C MET A 5 15.93 39.21 -13.00
N ALA A 6 17.12 38.81 -12.58
CA ALA A 6 17.43 37.44 -12.23
C ALA A 6 16.54 37.00 -11.08
N LEU A 7 15.72 35.97 -11.30
CA LEU A 7 15.05 35.29 -10.21
C LEU A 7 16.06 34.34 -9.55
N LYS A 8 16.60 34.79 -8.43
CA LYS A 8 17.58 34.09 -7.60
C LYS A 8 16.96 32.78 -7.11
N GLY A 9 17.64 31.66 -7.39
CA GLY A 9 17.32 30.37 -6.80
C GLY A 9 17.40 30.43 -5.28
N LEU A 10 16.34 29.99 -4.61
CA LEU A 10 16.35 29.72 -3.18
C LEU A 10 16.55 28.21 -3.00
N PHE A 11 17.81 27.79 -2.85
CA PHE A 11 18.13 26.47 -2.35
C PHE A 11 17.99 26.48 -0.83
N LEU A 12 16.81 26.11 -0.33
CA LEU A 12 16.63 25.72 1.06
C LEU A 12 16.95 24.23 1.17
N GLY A 13 18.17 23.92 1.59
CA GLY A 13 18.56 22.57 1.96
C GLY A 13 17.92 22.17 3.28
N LEU A 14 16.81 21.44 3.22
CA LEU A 14 16.66 20.21 4.00
C LEU A 14 16.57 19.10 2.97
N GLY A 15 17.36 18.04 3.14
CA GLY A 15 17.41 16.91 2.21
C GLY A 15 16.04 16.30 2.02
N ALA A 16 15.31 16.75 0.99
CA ALA A 16 14.21 15.99 0.46
C ALA A 16 14.85 14.70 -0.07
N LYS A 17 14.62 13.59 0.64
CA LYS A 17 14.71 12.29 -0.02
C LYS A 17 13.79 12.39 -1.22
N LEU A 18 14.36 12.48 -2.41
CA LEU A 18 13.62 12.22 -3.63
C LEU A 18 13.21 10.76 -3.51
N GLN A 19 11.96 10.52 -3.13
CA GLN A 19 11.34 9.21 -3.26
C GLN A 19 11.20 9.00 -4.77
N THR A 20 12.21 8.43 -5.39
CA THR A 20 12.33 8.28 -6.84
C THR A 20 11.36 7.22 -7.42
N GLY A 21 10.35 6.81 -6.65
CA GLY A 21 9.31 5.88 -7.04
C GLY A 21 7.92 6.50 -6.86
N ILE A 22 6.98 6.12 -7.71
CA ILE A 22 5.57 6.42 -7.50
C ILE A 22 5.20 5.86 -6.12
N PRO A 23 4.65 6.67 -5.19
CA PRO A 23 4.29 6.18 -3.87
C PRO A 23 3.31 5.02 -3.99
N LYS A 24 3.55 3.97 -3.22
CA LYS A 24 2.74 2.75 -3.24
C LYS A 24 2.08 2.52 -1.89
N ARG A 25 0.89 1.94 -1.93
CA ARG A 25 0.24 1.31 -0.80
C ARG A 25 0.24 -0.20 -1.00
N GLU A 26 0.17 -0.92 0.09
CA GLU A 26 0.05 -2.37 0.11
C GLU A 26 -1.41 -2.75 0.34
N GLU A 27 -1.91 -3.65 -0.49
CA GLU A 27 -3.28 -4.16 -0.39
C GLU A 27 -3.31 -5.67 -0.12
N TYR A 28 -4.12 -6.05 0.86
CA TYR A 28 -4.34 -7.43 1.29
C TYR A 28 -5.84 -7.72 1.17
N HIS A 29 -6.24 -8.26 0.02
CA HIS A 29 -7.64 -8.60 -0.26
C HIS A 29 -7.94 -10.02 0.19
N LEU A 30 -8.95 -10.16 1.04
CA LEU A 30 -9.44 -11.43 1.54
C LEU A 30 -10.77 -11.79 0.88
N SER A 31 -10.80 -12.94 0.22
CA SER A 31 -12.02 -13.53 -0.33
C SER A 31 -12.21 -14.95 0.17
N ALA A 32 -13.45 -15.40 0.24
CA ALA A 32 -13.73 -16.80 0.56
C ALA A 32 -13.41 -17.68 -0.64
N LYS A 33 -12.86 -18.89 -0.41
CA LYS A 33 -12.57 -19.84 -1.48
C LYS A 33 -13.82 -20.11 -2.32
N ASP A 34 -13.65 -20.07 -3.64
CA ASP A 34 -14.72 -20.24 -4.64
C ASP A 34 -15.89 -19.24 -4.51
N GLY A 35 -15.68 -18.11 -3.82
CA GLY A 35 -16.72 -17.11 -3.57
C GLY A 35 -17.82 -17.59 -2.61
N ASN A 36 -17.63 -18.72 -1.93
CA ASN A 36 -18.60 -19.29 -1.00
C ASN A 36 -18.43 -18.67 0.40
N PRO A 37 -19.39 -17.87 0.91
CA PRO A 37 -19.27 -17.20 2.21
C PRO A 37 -19.19 -18.16 3.39
N TYR A 38 -19.50 -19.44 3.20
CA TYR A 38 -19.38 -20.50 4.22
C TYR A 38 -18.10 -21.32 4.09
N ALA A 39 -17.23 -21.01 3.11
CA ALA A 39 -15.93 -21.66 3.01
C ALA A 39 -15.09 -21.39 4.25
N ARG A 40 -14.37 -22.42 4.73
CA ARG A 40 -13.45 -22.28 5.88
C ARG A 40 -12.05 -21.84 5.47
N THR A 41 -11.78 -21.82 4.17
CA THR A 41 -10.52 -21.35 3.60
C THR A 41 -10.73 -19.95 3.02
N MET A 42 -9.88 -19.02 3.47
CA MET A 42 -9.78 -17.68 2.90
C MET A 42 -8.65 -17.65 1.89
N LEU A 43 -8.78 -16.81 0.87
CA LEU A 43 -7.73 -16.50 -0.09
C LEU A 43 -7.20 -15.10 0.22
N LEU A 44 -5.88 -14.95 0.32
CA LEU A 44 -5.20 -13.66 0.31
C LEU A 44 -4.75 -13.35 -1.12
N ASN A 45 -5.27 -12.28 -1.71
CA ASN A 45 -4.93 -11.86 -3.07
C ASN A 45 -5.08 -12.99 -4.10
N GLY A 46 -6.05 -13.90 -3.88
CA GLY A 46 -6.32 -15.06 -4.73
C GLY A 46 -5.58 -16.35 -4.33
N VAL A 47 -4.65 -16.29 -3.37
CA VAL A 47 -3.87 -17.45 -2.90
C VAL A 47 -4.45 -17.99 -1.59
N PRO A 48 -4.72 -19.29 -1.44
CA PRO A 48 -5.21 -19.86 -0.18
C PRO A 48 -4.29 -19.59 1.00
N LEU A 49 -4.88 -19.11 2.09
CA LEU A 49 -4.21 -19.02 3.39
C LEU A 49 -4.33 -20.37 4.09
N GLU A 50 -3.25 -21.15 4.00
CA GLU A 50 -3.09 -22.44 4.64
C GLU A 50 -1.76 -22.46 5.40
N LEU A 51 -1.70 -23.20 6.50
CA LEU A 51 -0.46 -23.37 7.23
C LEU A 51 0.59 -24.04 6.34
N THR A 52 1.86 -23.78 6.60
CA THR A 52 2.95 -24.53 5.95
C THR A 52 2.88 -26.01 6.33
N GLU A 53 3.68 -26.85 5.66
CA GLU A 53 3.77 -28.28 6.03
C GLU A 53 4.18 -28.49 7.48
N ASP A 54 4.97 -27.57 8.04
CA ASP A 54 5.42 -27.57 9.44
C ASP A 54 4.39 -26.97 10.41
N GLY A 55 3.27 -26.43 9.91
CA GLY A 55 2.21 -25.82 10.71
C GLY A 55 2.39 -24.34 11.02
N ASP A 56 3.34 -23.67 10.37
CA ASP A 56 3.60 -22.24 10.55
C ASP A 56 2.58 -21.37 9.81
N ILE A 57 2.42 -20.12 10.28
CA ILE A 57 1.65 -19.10 9.58
C ILE A 57 2.40 -18.75 8.28
N PRO A 58 1.75 -18.82 7.10
CA PRO A 58 2.41 -18.50 5.84
C PRO A 58 2.76 -17.01 5.76
N PRO A 59 3.76 -16.62 4.96
CA PRO A 59 4.01 -15.22 4.67
C PRO A 59 2.79 -14.58 3.99
N LEU A 60 2.41 -13.38 4.45
CA LEU A 60 1.29 -12.62 3.90
C LEU A 60 1.82 -11.61 2.90
N TYR A 61 1.70 -11.90 1.61
CA TYR A 61 2.21 -11.03 0.55
C TYR A 61 1.16 -9.99 0.10
N PRO A 62 1.51 -8.69 0.11
CA PRO A 62 0.63 -7.66 -0.43
C PRO A 62 0.64 -7.62 -1.95
N VAL A 63 -0.37 -6.96 -2.52
CA VAL A 63 -0.29 -6.33 -3.84
C VAL A 63 0.10 -4.88 -3.65
N GLU A 64 1.18 -4.43 -4.28
CA GLU A 64 1.56 -3.02 -4.26
C GLU A 64 0.81 -2.25 -5.35
N VAL A 65 0.09 -1.20 -4.95
CA VAL A 65 -0.72 -0.37 -5.83
C VAL A 65 -0.31 1.09 -5.69
N SER A 66 -0.33 1.87 -6.78
CA SER A 66 -0.12 3.32 -6.71
C SER A 66 -1.12 3.97 -5.77
N VAL A 67 -0.67 4.86 -4.87
CA VAL A 67 -1.55 5.57 -3.95
C VAL A 67 -2.66 6.37 -4.66
N ASN A 68 -2.43 6.77 -5.91
CA ASN A 68 -3.37 7.55 -6.72
C ASN A 68 -4.44 6.70 -7.43
N SER A 69 -4.32 5.38 -7.44
CA SER A 69 -5.31 4.50 -8.04
C SER A 69 -6.50 4.29 -7.08
N PRO A 70 -7.74 4.08 -7.55
CA PRO A 70 -8.85 3.71 -6.69
C PRO A 70 -8.57 2.40 -5.95
N ILE A 71 -9.15 2.23 -4.76
CA ILE A 71 -9.20 0.94 -4.05
C ILE A 71 -10.47 0.23 -4.51
N TYR A 72 -10.34 -0.96 -5.09
CA TYR A 72 -11.48 -1.77 -5.52
C TYR A 72 -11.73 -2.90 -4.53
N VAL A 73 -12.92 -2.95 -3.94
CA VAL A 73 -13.32 -4.02 -3.02
C VAL A 73 -14.52 -4.74 -3.62
N ALA A 74 -14.40 -6.06 -3.82
CA ALA A 74 -15.48 -6.87 -4.38
C ALA A 74 -16.60 -7.11 -3.35
N PRO A 75 -17.86 -7.34 -3.77
CA PRO A 75 -18.93 -7.70 -2.85
C PRO A 75 -18.58 -8.91 -1.99
N LEU A 76 -18.96 -8.89 -0.70
CA LEU A 76 -18.71 -9.97 0.27
C LEU A 76 -17.22 -10.31 0.48
N THR A 77 -16.33 -9.33 0.28
CA THR A 77 -14.88 -9.44 0.56
C THR A 77 -14.44 -8.38 1.56
N ILE A 78 -13.20 -8.52 2.07
CA ILE A 78 -12.58 -7.56 2.99
C ILE A 78 -11.21 -7.21 2.44
N ALA A 79 -10.79 -5.96 2.54
CA ALA A 79 -9.44 -5.53 2.17
C ALA A 79 -8.78 -4.79 3.34
N PHE A 80 -7.52 -5.13 3.62
CA PHE A 80 -6.64 -4.31 4.46
C PHE A 80 -5.72 -3.52 3.55
N VAL A 81 -5.59 -2.22 3.80
CA VAL A 81 -4.79 -1.31 2.99
C VAL A 81 -3.81 -0.59 3.90
N VAL A 82 -2.53 -0.81 3.66
CA VAL A 82 -1.43 -0.19 4.41
C VAL A 82 -0.80 0.88 3.53
N PHE A 83 -0.67 2.09 4.07
CA PHE A 83 0.10 3.16 3.46
C PHE A 83 1.42 3.27 4.23
N PRO A 84 2.53 2.65 3.75
CA PRO A 84 3.75 2.51 4.55
C PRO A 84 4.38 3.86 4.92
N ASP A 85 4.26 4.84 4.03
CA ASP A 85 4.84 6.18 4.19
C ASP A 85 3.79 7.21 4.66
N PHE A 86 2.71 6.78 5.31
CA PHE A 86 1.68 7.70 5.78
C PHE A 86 2.10 8.42 7.06
N GLU A 87 2.35 9.73 6.93
CA GLU A 87 2.65 10.60 8.05
C GLU A 87 1.36 11.08 8.73
N ALA A 88 0.95 10.37 9.79
CA ALA A 88 -0.07 10.85 10.72
C ALA A 88 0.55 11.17 12.07
N GLU A 89 0.31 12.39 12.56
CA GLU A 89 0.85 12.89 13.84
C GLU A 89 0.56 11.94 15.00
N VAL A 90 -0.67 11.41 15.07
CA VAL A 90 -1.10 10.45 16.11
C VAL A 90 -0.48 9.05 15.99
N CYS A 91 0.12 8.72 14.83
CA CYS A 91 0.80 7.46 14.58
C CYS A 91 2.31 7.55 14.80
N SER A 92 2.86 8.76 14.98
CA SER A 92 4.26 8.97 15.35
C SER A 92 4.43 8.73 16.86
N ARG A 93 5.23 7.74 17.23
CA ARG A 93 5.62 7.47 18.63
C ARG A 93 7.06 7.90 18.85
#